data_AF-Q6S960-F1
#
_entry.id   AF-Q6S960-F1
#
_cell.length_a   1.000
_cell.length_b   1.000
_cell.length_c   1.000
_cell.angle_alpha   90.00
_cell.angle_beta   90.00
_cell.angle_gamma   90.00
#
_symmetry.space_group_name_H-M   'P 1'
#
loop_
_entity.id
_entity.type
_entity.pdbx_description
1 polymer ?
#
loop_
_entity_poly.entity_id
_entity_poly.type
_entity_poly.pdbx_seq_one_letter_code
_entity_poly.pdbx_strand_id
1 'polypeptide(L)'
;VADMLQDSVEWKTELSKCINNNTNGNRCRNGCNRDCKCYESWAKRKEKEWGNIVKHFYKQDDIVEVGFLAEIMKHDIVLEGVLQKKELLQIIQDTYGNSQETEHIKQLLNEEKKNQVEAADGNDSQKKTTMDKLL
;
A
#
# COMPACT_ATOMS: atom_id res chain seq x y z
N VAL A 1 -5.57 -7.51 1.46
CA VAL A 1 -4.52 -6.68 0.80
C VAL A 1 -4.97 -6.25 -0.58
N ALA A 2 -5.35 -7.18 -1.46
CA ALA A 2 -5.87 -6.88 -2.80
C ALA A 2 -6.96 -5.80 -2.82
N ASP A 3 -8.03 -5.96 -2.02
CA ASP A 3 -9.12 -4.97 -1.94
C ASP A 3 -8.64 -3.57 -1.53
N MET A 4 -7.65 -3.48 -0.61
CA MET A 4 -7.09 -2.18 -0.21
C MET A 4 -6.33 -1.52 -1.37
N LEU A 5 -5.58 -2.30 -2.15
CA LEU A 5 -4.85 -1.80 -3.32
C LEU A 5 -5.81 -1.36 -4.43
N GLN A 6 -6.91 -2.09 -4.61
CA GLN A 6 -7.96 -1.74 -5.56
C GLN A 6 -8.66 -0.43 -5.14
N ASP A 7 -9.10 -0.32 -3.89
CA ASP A 7 -9.66 0.91 -3.33
C ASP A 7 -8.69 2.09 -3.51
N SER A 8 -7.38 1.91 -3.29
CA SER A 8 -6.36 2.95 -3.50
C SER A 8 -6.30 3.43 -4.97
N VAL A 9 -6.42 2.52 -5.93
CA VAL A 9 -6.47 2.87 -7.37
C VAL A 9 -7.74 3.66 -7.70
N GLU A 10 -8.88 3.26 -7.15
CA GLU A 10 -10.15 3.96 -7.33
C GLU A 10 -10.10 5.37 -6.73
N TRP A 11 -9.59 5.50 -5.50
CA TRP A 11 -9.40 6.79 -4.84
C TRP A 11 -8.46 7.70 -5.63
N LYS A 12 -7.34 7.18 -6.13
CA LYS A 12 -6.42 7.94 -6.99
C LYS A 12 -7.15 8.46 -8.23
N THR A 13 -7.97 7.62 -8.86
CA THR A 13 -8.75 7.99 -10.04
C THR A 13 -9.79 9.08 -9.73
N GLU A 14 -10.54 8.93 -8.64
CA GLU A 14 -11.55 9.92 -8.25
C GLU A 14 -10.93 11.26 -7.83
N LEU A 15 -9.89 11.22 -6.98
CA LEU A 15 -9.22 12.43 -6.50
C LEU A 15 -8.38 13.12 -7.57
N SER A 16 -7.89 12.38 -8.59
CA SER A 16 -7.19 13.00 -9.73
C SER A 16 -8.06 14.02 -10.45
N LYS A 17 -9.39 13.82 -10.49
CA LYS A 17 -10.35 14.77 -11.09
C LYS A 17 -10.43 16.07 -10.29
N CYS A 18 -10.13 16.02 -8.99
CA CYS A 18 -10.06 17.18 -8.11
C CYS A 18 -8.74 17.93 -8.24
N ILE A 19 -7.62 17.23 -8.46
CA ILE A 19 -6.27 17.80 -8.53
C ILE A 19 -5.95 18.35 -9.93
N ASN A 20 -6.24 17.59 -11.00
CA ASN A 20 -5.82 17.91 -12.37
C ASN A 20 -6.61 19.06 -13.03
N ASN A 21 -7.77 19.42 -12.51
CA ASN A 21 -8.58 20.54 -13.02
C ASN A 21 -8.15 21.91 -12.46
N ASN A 22 -7.01 22.00 -11.77
CA ASN A 22 -6.54 23.23 -11.13
C ASN A 22 -5.61 24.10 -12.02
N THR A 23 -5.49 23.79 -13.32
CA THR A 23 -4.67 24.54 -14.29
C THR A 23 -5.12 26.00 -14.50
N ASN A 24 -6.34 26.35 -14.11
CA ASN A 24 -6.89 27.72 -14.20
C ASN A 24 -7.15 28.38 -12.83
N GLY A 25 -6.54 27.85 -11.76
CA GLY A 25 -6.24 28.61 -10.55
C GLY A 25 -7.36 28.96 -9.57
N ASN A 26 -8.63 28.52 -9.70
CA ASN A 26 -9.61 28.86 -8.64
C ASN A 26 -10.93 28.09 -8.55
N ARG A 27 -11.05 26.83 -8.99
CA ARG A 27 -12.28 26.06 -8.74
C ARG A 27 -11.98 24.65 -8.27
N CYS A 28 -11.82 24.49 -6.95
CA CYS A 28 -12.09 23.22 -6.30
C CYS A 28 -13.52 22.80 -6.70
N ARG A 29 -13.68 21.70 -7.43
CA ARG A 29 -15.00 21.25 -7.91
C ARG A 29 -15.91 21.01 -6.71
N ASN A 30 -17.18 21.41 -6.81
CA ASN A 30 -18.18 21.09 -5.78
C ASN A 30 -18.17 19.59 -5.49
N GLY A 31 -17.91 19.21 -4.24
CA GLY A 31 -17.77 17.82 -3.81
C GLY A 31 -16.34 17.40 -3.44
N CYS A 32 -15.30 18.01 -4.01
CA CYS A 32 -13.91 17.57 -3.76
C CYS A 32 -13.49 17.62 -2.29
N ASN A 33 -13.93 18.64 -1.53
CA ASN A 33 -13.66 18.68 -0.08
C ASN A 33 -14.32 17.50 0.66
N ARG A 34 -15.55 17.13 0.26
CA ARG A 34 -16.23 15.96 0.84
C ARG A 34 -15.48 14.69 0.47
N ASP A 35 -15.11 14.53 -0.79
CA ASP A 35 -14.46 13.32 -1.29
C ASP A 35 -13.06 13.16 -0.68
N CYS A 36 -12.28 14.24 -0.53
CA CYS A 36 -11.01 14.24 0.21
C CYS A 36 -11.19 13.86 1.68
N LYS A 37 -12.22 14.38 2.37
CA LYS A 37 -12.52 14.00 3.77
C LYS A 37 -12.96 12.54 3.89
N CYS A 38 -13.69 12.02 2.91
CA CYS A 38 -14.05 10.62 2.84
C CYS A 38 -12.80 9.75 2.64
N TYR A 39 -11.90 10.14 1.75
CA TYR A 39 -10.61 9.46 1.57
C TYR A 39 -9.77 9.48 2.85
N GLU A 40 -9.61 10.64 3.51
CA GLU A 40 -8.88 10.76 4.77
C GLU A 40 -9.46 9.82 5.84
N SER A 41 -10.80 9.74 5.93
CA SER A 41 -11.47 8.85 6.87
C SER A 41 -11.27 7.37 6.52
N TRP A 42 -11.29 7.03 5.22
CA TRP A 42 -11.01 5.68 4.72
C TRP A 42 -9.55 5.29 5.02
N ALA A 43 -8.57 6.16 4.74
CA ALA A 43 -7.15 5.92 4.97
C ALA A 43 -6.86 5.67 6.46
N LYS A 44 -7.37 6.51 7.36
CA LYS A 44 -7.26 6.31 8.83
C LYS A 44 -7.86 4.98 9.28
N ARG A 45 -8.99 4.58 8.69
CA ARG A 45 -9.61 3.29 9.00
C ARG A 45 -8.73 2.14 8.52
N LYS A 46 -8.16 2.24 7.32
CA LYS A 46 -7.28 1.21 6.76
C LYS A 46 -5.94 1.11 7.48
N GLU A 47 -5.36 2.22 7.94
CA GLU A 47 -4.20 2.24 8.83
C GLU A 47 -4.45 1.44 10.10
N LYS A 48 -5.62 1.64 10.73
CA LYS A 48 -6.01 0.88 11.93
C LYS A 48 -6.26 -0.61 11.64
N GLU A 49 -6.95 -0.93 10.55
CA GLU A 49 -7.17 -2.31 10.11
C GLU A 49 -5.83 -3.01 9.83
N TRP A 50 -4.93 -2.34 9.10
CA TRP A 50 -3.60 -2.83 8.77
C TRP A 50 -2.73 -3.04 10.02
N GLY A 51 -2.69 -2.09 10.94
CA GLY A 51 -1.95 -2.23 12.19
C GLY A 51 -2.42 -3.43 13.03
N ASN A 52 -3.70 -3.79 12.98
CA ASN A 52 -4.20 -5.00 13.64
C ASN A 52 -3.77 -6.28 12.90
N ILE A 53 -3.73 -6.28 11.57
CA ILE A 53 -3.22 -7.39 10.76
C ILE A 53 -1.74 -7.62 11.06
N VAL A 54 -0.92 -6.56 11.08
CA VAL A 54 0.50 -6.64 11.44
C VAL A 54 0.66 -7.22 12.85
N LYS A 55 -0.07 -6.70 13.84
CA LYS A 55 -0.05 -7.26 15.21
C LYS A 55 -0.43 -8.73 15.27
N HIS A 56 -1.38 -9.17 14.45
CA HIS A 56 -1.75 -10.58 14.39
C HIS A 56 -0.67 -11.42 13.70
N PHE A 57 -0.08 -10.92 12.62
CA PHE A 57 1.02 -11.57 11.91
C PHE A 57 2.21 -11.83 12.84
N TYR A 58 2.53 -10.89 13.73
CA TYR A 58 3.63 -11.00 14.70
C TYR A 58 3.36 -12.01 15.84
N LYS A 59 2.15 -12.57 15.93
CA LYS A 59 1.82 -13.63 16.89
C LYS A 59 2.01 -15.04 16.32
N GLN A 60 2.49 -15.17 15.10
CA GLN A 60 2.77 -16.46 14.47
C GLN A 60 4.04 -17.06 15.08
N ASP A 61 3.88 -18.01 15.99
CA ASP A 61 4.98 -18.65 16.74
C ASP A 61 5.77 -19.68 15.90
N ASP A 62 5.30 -20.00 14.69
CA ASP A 62 5.93 -20.91 13.74
C ASP A 62 6.99 -20.23 12.86
N ILE A 63 7.05 -18.90 12.88
CA ILE A 63 8.16 -18.11 12.31
C ILE A 63 9.29 -18.09 13.35
N VAL A 64 10.17 -19.10 13.27
CA VAL A 64 11.24 -19.31 14.24
C VAL A 64 12.63 -19.09 13.64
N GLU A 65 13.50 -18.44 14.39
CA GLU A 65 14.90 -18.18 14.03
C GLU A 65 15.78 -19.43 14.24
N VAL A 66 15.53 -20.50 13.48
CA VAL A 66 16.24 -21.78 13.64
C VAL A 66 16.85 -22.25 12.31
N GLY A 67 18.08 -22.78 12.38
CA GLY A 67 18.76 -23.40 11.25
C GLY A 67 19.36 -22.41 10.25
N PHE A 68 19.64 -22.90 9.04
CA PHE A 68 20.30 -22.12 7.97
C PHE A 68 19.54 -20.85 7.58
N LEU A 69 18.21 -20.82 7.77
CA LEU A 69 17.35 -19.69 7.40
C LEU A 69 17.04 -18.75 8.58
N ALA A 70 17.63 -18.97 9.78
CA ALA A 70 17.30 -18.21 10.98
C ALA A 70 17.37 -16.68 10.78
N GLU A 71 18.36 -16.20 10.02
CA GLU A 71 18.58 -14.78 9.78
C GLU A 71 17.45 -14.12 8.96
N ILE A 72 16.75 -14.89 8.12
CA ILE A 72 15.65 -14.41 7.28
C ILE A 72 14.26 -14.76 7.85
N MET A 73 14.19 -15.66 8.83
CA MET A 73 12.95 -16.11 9.48
C MET A 73 12.53 -15.20 10.64
N LYS A 74 12.55 -13.89 10.39
CA LYS A 74 12.04 -12.87 11.32
C LYS A 74 10.72 -12.32 10.81
N HIS A 75 9.76 -12.04 11.68
CA HIS A 75 8.43 -11.54 11.27
C HIS A 75 8.52 -10.36 10.31
N ASP A 76 9.38 -9.38 10.58
CA ASP A 76 9.58 -8.21 9.72
C ASP A 76 10.04 -8.59 8.31
N ILE A 77 11.00 -9.52 8.21
CA ILE A 77 11.61 -9.94 6.93
C ILE A 77 10.61 -10.79 6.15
N VAL A 78 9.91 -11.70 6.82
CA VAL A 78 8.89 -12.56 6.20
C VAL A 78 7.71 -11.71 5.73
N LEU A 79 7.22 -10.78 6.57
CA LEU A 79 6.14 -9.87 6.20
C LEU A 79 6.53 -9.00 5.01
N GLU A 80 7.72 -8.40 5.03
CA GLU A 80 8.24 -7.62 3.91
C GLU A 80 8.37 -8.49 2.66
N GLY A 81 8.84 -9.74 2.81
CA GLY A 81 8.94 -10.75 1.76
C GLY A 81 7.61 -11.03 1.06
N VAL A 82 6.57 -11.32 1.83
CA VAL A 82 5.20 -11.58 1.30
C VAL A 82 4.61 -10.33 0.64
N LEU A 83 4.96 -9.14 1.14
CA LEU A 83 4.52 -7.86 0.59
C LEU A 83 5.43 -7.32 -0.52
N GLN A 84 6.46 -8.07 -0.94
CA GLN A 84 7.28 -7.68 -2.08
C GLN A 84 6.42 -7.64 -3.33
N LYS A 85 6.64 -6.62 -4.16
CA LYS A 85 5.84 -6.36 -5.36
C LYS A 85 5.63 -7.60 -6.25
N LYS A 86 6.63 -8.47 -6.40
CA LYS A 86 6.50 -9.68 -7.23
C LYS A 86 5.52 -10.67 -6.62
N GLU A 87 5.74 -11.05 -5.36
CA GLU A 87 4.88 -11.97 -4.60
C GLU A 87 3.45 -11.41 -4.50
N LEU A 88 3.32 -10.14 -4.13
CA LEU A 88 2.05 -9.48 -3.98
C LEU A 88 1.24 -9.45 -5.28
N LEU A 89 1.88 -9.10 -6.41
CA LEU A 89 1.21 -9.11 -7.71
C LEU A 89 0.84 -10.51 -8.15
N GLN A 90 1.69 -11.50 -7.90
CA GLN A 90 1.39 -12.90 -8.22
C GLN A 90 0.16 -13.37 -7.44
N ILE A 91 0.12 -13.14 -6.12
CA ILE A 91 -1.03 -13.50 -5.26
C ILE A 91 -2.32 -12.84 -5.76
N ILE A 92 -2.26 -11.56 -6.14
CA ILE A 92 -3.42 -10.83 -6.65
C ILE A 92 -3.86 -11.41 -8.01
N GLN A 93 -2.93 -11.67 -8.92
CA GLN A 93 -3.23 -12.25 -10.23
C GLN A 93 -3.79 -13.67 -10.12
N ASP A 94 -3.26 -14.49 -9.21
CA ASP A 94 -3.72 -15.86 -8.99
C ASP A 94 -5.13 -15.89 -8.38
N THR A 95 -5.47 -14.90 -7.54
CA THR A 95 -6.77 -14.83 -6.85
C THR A 95 -7.85 -14.17 -7.71
N TYR A 96 -7.52 -13.09 -8.42
CA TYR A 96 -8.49 -12.23 -9.13
C TYR A 96 -8.37 -12.32 -10.67
N GLY A 97 -7.34 -12.98 -11.20
CA GLY A 97 -7.05 -13.07 -12.63
C GLY A 97 -6.36 -11.83 -13.19
N ASN A 98 -5.97 -11.88 -14.47
CA ASN A 98 -5.41 -10.74 -15.18
C ASN A 98 -6.53 -9.82 -15.69
N SER A 99 -6.84 -8.79 -14.93
CA SER A 99 -7.83 -7.76 -15.29
C SER A 99 -7.17 -6.38 -15.45
N GLN A 100 -7.89 -5.41 -16.01
CA GLN A 100 -7.43 -4.00 -16.04
C GLN A 100 -7.13 -3.48 -14.63
N GLU A 101 -7.89 -3.90 -13.62
CA GLU A 101 -7.71 -3.53 -12.21
C GLU A 101 -6.34 -3.99 -11.69
N THR A 102 -5.95 -5.24 -11.98
CA THR A 102 -4.63 -5.76 -11.59
C THR A 102 -3.45 -5.04 -12.26
N GLU A 103 -3.63 -4.56 -13.49
CA GLU A 103 -2.62 -3.74 -14.18
C GLU A 103 -2.49 -2.34 -13.57
N HIS A 104 -3.59 -1.72 -13.16
CA HIS A 104 -3.54 -0.44 -12.44
C HIS A 104 -2.87 -0.56 -11.08
N ILE A 105 -3.13 -1.64 -10.33
CA ILE A 105 -2.43 -1.92 -9.07
C ILE A 105 -0.92 -2.07 -9.30
N LYS A 106 -0.53 -2.78 -10.35
CA LYS A 106 0.88 -2.95 -10.75
C LYS A 106 1.55 -1.62 -11.10
N GLN A 107 0.84 -0.69 -11.74
CA GLN A 107 1.31 0.67 -11.99
C GLN A 107 1.50 1.46 -10.68
N LEU A 108 0.51 1.43 -9.78
CA LEU A 108 0.59 2.07 -8.46
C LEU A 108 1.83 1.59 -7.69
N LEU A 109 2.02 0.28 -7.58
CA LEU A 109 3.19 -0.30 -6.89
C LEU A 109 4.53 0.02 -7.56
N ASN A 110 4.53 0.23 -8.88
CA ASN A 110 5.73 0.67 -9.61
C ASN A 110 6.08 2.12 -9.31
N GLU A 111 5.09 3.01 -9.27
CA GLU A 111 5.27 4.42 -8.94
C GLU A 111 5.79 4.59 -7.52
N GLU A 112 5.20 3.91 -6.55
CA GLU A 112 5.68 3.95 -5.16
C GLU A 112 7.11 3.46 -5.00
N LYS A 113 7.48 2.40 -5.72
CA LYS A 113 8.86 1.91 -5.70
C LYS A 113 9.84 2.94 -6.27
N LYS A 114 9.46 3.70 -7.30
CA LYS A 114 10.31 4.77 -7.86
C LYS A 114 10.47 5.92 -6.86
N ASN A 115 9.37 6.38 -6.26
CA ASN A 115 9.37 7.45 -5.26
C ASN A 115 10.27 7.12 -4.04
N GLN A 116 10.41 5.83 -3.70
CA GLN A 116 11.27 5.37 -2.60
C GLN A 116 12.78 5.42 -2.91
N VAL A 117 13.19 5.19 -4.17
CA VAL A 117 14.61 5.27 -4.55
C VAL A 117 15.12 6.72 -4.45
N GLU A 118 14.21 7.69 -4.61
CA GLU A 118 14.50 9.12 -4.61
C GLU A 118 14.49 9.75 -3.20
N ALA A 119 13.91 9.09 -2.19
CA ALA A 119 13.71 9.63 -0.83
C ALA A 119 14.66 9.08 0.25
N ALA A 120 15.74 8.37 -0.12
CA ALA A 120 16.61 7.63 0.79
C ALA A 120 17.63 8.49 1.59
N ASP A 121 17.19 9.61 2.19
CA ASP A 121 18.03 10.47 3.06
C ASP A 121 17.38 10.76 4.44
N GLY A 122 16.50 9.87 4.92
CA GLY A 122 15.77 10.04 6.18
C GLY A 122 15.91 8.86 7.13
N ASN A 123 16.60 9.07 8.26
CA ASN A 123 16.75 8.14 9.37
C ASN A 123 15.43 8.01 10.16
N ASP A 124 14.55 7.07 9.80
CA ASP A 124 13.36 6.70 10.57
C ASP A 124 13.45 5.21 10.93
N SER A 125 13.54 4.91 12.22
CA SER A 125 13.93 3.59 12.78
C SER A 125 12.82 2.53 12.77
N GLN A 126 11.71 2.77 12.06
CA GLN A 126 10.69 1.76 11.79
C GLN A 126 10.73 1.37 10.31
N LYS A 127 11.05 0.11 10.03
CA LYS A 127 10.98 -0.44 8.67
C LYS A 127 9.51 -0.43 8.20
N LYS A 128 9.17 0.53 7.36
CA LYS A 128 7.84 0.66 6.75
C LYS A 128 7.67 -0.33 5.60
N THR A 129 6.64 -1.16 5.65
CA THR A 129 6.25 -2.08 4.58
C THR A 129 5.73 -1.32 3.35
N THR A 130 5.56 -2.01 2.21
CA THR A 130 4.90 -1.45 1.02
C THR A 130 3.52 -0.88 1.35
N MET A 131 2.80 -1.53 2.27
CA MET A 131 1.45 -1.14 2.66
C MET A 131 1.44 0.10 3.55
N ASP A 132 2.41 0.23 4.46
CA ASP A 132 2.56 1.42 5.33
C ASP A 132 2.90 2.68 4.54
N LYS A 133 3.36 2.54 3.29
CA LYS A 133 3.66 3.68 2.40
C LYS A 133 2.47 4.09 1.54
N LEU A 134 1.51 3.18 1.34
CA LEU A 134 0.30 3.41 0.56
C LEU A 134 -0.84 4.01 1.39
N LEU A 135 -0.74 3.96 2.72
CA LEU A 135 -1.70 4.49 3.69
C LEU A 135 -1.19 5.81 4.28
#